data_AF-A0A447TTV0-F1
#
_entry.id   AF-A0A447TTV0-F1
#
_cell.length_a   1.000
_cell.length_b   1.000
_cell.length_c   1.000
_cell.angle_alpha   90.00
_cell.angle_beta   90.00
_cell.angle_gamma   90.00
#
_symmetry.space_group_name_H-M   'P 1'
#
loop_
_entity.id
_entity.type
_entity.pdbx_description
1 polymer ?
#
loop_
_entity_poly.entity_id
_entity_poly.type
_entity_poly.pdbx_seq_one_letter_code
_entity_poly.pdbx_strand_id
1 'polypeptide(L)'
;MTNSNRIKLTWISFLSYALTGALVIVTGMVMGNIADYFHLPVSSMSNTFTFLNAGILISIFLNAWLMEIIPLKTQLRFGFILMVLAVGRADVQP
;
A
#
# COMPACT_ATOMS: atom_id res chain seq x y z
N MET A 1 23.86 -9.34 -14.62
CA MET A 1 23.46 -8.25 -13.70
C MET A 1 24.73 -7.53 -13.26
N THR A 2 24.88 -6.23 -13.53
CA THR A 2 26.05 -5.45 -13.08
C THR A 2 25.92 -5.12 -11.59
N ASN A 3 27.04 -5.06 -10.86
CA ASN A 3 27.05 -4.72 -9.42
C ASN A 3 26.33 -3.39 -9.12
N SER A 4 26.40 -2.43 -10.05
CA SER A 4 25.70 -1.14 -9.95
C SER A 4 24.17 -1.29 -9.93
N ASN A 5 23.59 -2.21 -10.73
CA ASN A 5 22.15 -2.46 -10.73
C ASN A 5 21.68 -3.13 -9.43
N ARG A 6 22.49 -4.00 -8.83
CA ARG A 6 22.18 -4.61 -7.52
C ARG A 6 22.12 -3.54 -6.42
N ILE A 7 23.12 -2.65 -6.36
CA ILE A 7 23.16 -1.57 -5.36
C ILE A 7 21.97 -0.62 -5.52
N LYS A 8 21.63 -0.21 -6.74
CA LYS A 8 20.45 0.62 -7.01
C LYS A 8 19.16 -0.08 -6.59
N LEU A 9 19.02 -1.37 -6.91
CA LEU A 9 17.85 -2.16 -6.53
C LEU A 9 17.71 -2.24 -5.01
N THR A 10 18.81 -2.51 -4.30
CA THR A 10 18.83 -2.55 -2.83
C THR A 10 18.43 -1.23 -2.20
N TRP A 11 18.94 -0.10 -2.71
CA TRP A 11 18.56 1.24 -2.25
C TRP A 11 17.06 1.52 -2.46
N ILE A 12 16.53 1.18 -3.64
CA ILE A 12 15.10 1.35 -3.94
C ILE A 12 14.25 0.47 -3.01
N SER A 13 14.67 -0.78 -2.76
CA SER A 13 13.96 -1.67 -1.82
C SER A 13 13.97 -1.14 -0.39
N PHE A 14 15.11 -0.63 0.10
CA PHE A 14 15.18 -0.03 1.43
C PHE A 14 14.29 1.21 1.56
N LEU A 15 14.29 2.07 0.54
CA LEU A 15 13.45 3.26 0.53
C LEU A 15 11.96 2.90 0.53
N SER A 16 11.53 1.97 -0.33
CA SER A 16 10.13 1.53 -0.40
C SER A 16 9.66 0.87 0.90
N TYR A 17 10.53 0.10 1.56
CA TYR A 17 10.21 -0.51 2.85
C TYR A 17 10.09 0.54 3.95
N ALA A 18 11.03 1.48 4.02
CA ALA A 18 11.00 2.58 4.98
C ALA A 18 9.77 3.48 4.78
N LEU A 19 9.38 3.76 3.53
CA LEU A 19 8.21 4.58 3.21
C LEU A 19 6.89 3.90 3.61
N THR A 20 6.76 2.60 3.35
CA THR A 20 5.61 1.80 3.78
C THR A 20 5.50 1.78 5.31
N GLY A 21 6.63 1.58 6.00
CA GLY A 21 6.69 1.62 7.46
C GLY A 21 6.35 2.99 8.04
N ALA A 22 6.87 4.06 7.45
CA ALA A 22 6.59 5.43 7.86
C ALA A 22 5.08 5.75 7.74
N LEU A 23 4.43 5.36 6.64
CA LEU A 23 3.00 5.54 6.45
C LEU A 23 2.20 4.85 7.56
N VAL A 24 2.50 3.58 7.85
CA VAL A 24 1.80 2.80 8.88
C VAL A 24 2.01 3.41 10.27
N ILE A 25 3.26 3.69 10.64
CA ILE A 25 3.60 4.20 11.98
C ILE A 25 3.00 5.59 12.20
N VAL A 26 3.14 6.51 11.23
CA VAL A 26 2.59 7.87 11.34
C VAL A 26 1.07 7.84 11.38
N THR A 27 0.41 7.00 10.57
CA THR A 27 -1.05 6.86 10.62
C THR A 27 -1.53 6.38 11.99
N GLY A 28 -0.82 5.43 12.61
CA GLY A 28 -1.13 4.97 13.97
C GLY A 28 -0.92 6.04 15.04
N MET A 29 0.16 6.84 14.94
CA MET A 29 0.43 7.92 15.90
C MET A 29 -0.56 9.08 15.79
N VAL A 30 -0.95 9.45 14.57
CA VAL A 30 -1.84 10.61 14.33
C VAL A 30 -3.31 10.24 14.56
N MET A 31 -3.65 8.95 14.58
CA MET A 31 -5.02 8.45 14.80
C MET A 31 -5.66 8.96 16.10
N GLY A 32 -4.92 9.03 17.21
CA GLY A 32 -5.44 9.58 18.47
C GLY A 32 -5.83 11.05 18.33
N ASN A 33 -4.96 11.85 17.71
CA ASN A 33 -5.20 13.28 17.50
C ASN A 33 -6.38 13.54 16.54
N ILE A 34 -6.59 12.69 15.53
CA ILE A 34 -7.71 12.84 14.60
C ILE A 34 -9.03 12.41 15.28
N ALA A 35 -9.01 11.38 16.12
CA ALA A 35 -10.18 10.96 16.89
C ALA A 35 -10.66 12.07 17.84
N ASP A 36 -9.73 12.73 18.54
CA ASP A 36 -10.02 13.86 19.42
C ASP A 36 -10.51 15.09 18.62
N TYR A 37 -9.91 15.37 17.46
CA TYR A 37 -10.31 16.49 16.61
C TYR A 37 -11.73 16.31 16.03
N PHE A 38 -12.08 15.11 15.57
CA PHE A 38 -13.40 14.81 14.98
C PHE A 38 -14.44 14.32 16.01
N HIS A 39 -14.10 14.26 17.29
CA HIS A 39 -14.97 13.75 18.37
C HIS A 39 -15.49 12.33 18.09
N LEU A 40 -14.72 11.52 17.38
CA LEU A 40 -15.06 10.15 17.02
C LEU A 40 -14.44 9.18 18.03
N PRO A 41 -15.13 8.09 18.39
CA PRO A 41 -14.57 7.11 19.31
C PRO A 41 -13.28 6.52 18.74
N VAL A 42 -12.21 6.55 19.54
CA VAL A 42 -10.89 5.99 19.23
C VAL A 42 -10.99 4.52 18.80
N SER A 43 -12.01 3.78 19.26
CA SER A 43 -12.28 2.41 18.87
C SER A 43 -12.67 2.24 17.39
N SER A 44 -13.48 3.16 16.83
CA SER A 44 -13.87 3.12 15.41
C SER A 44 -12.68 3.45 14.51
N MET A 45 -11.87 4.44 14.89
CA MET A 45 -10.64 4.78 14.19
C MET A 45 -9.62 3.63 14.28
N SER A 46 -9.37 3.11 15.47
CA SER A 46 -8.45 1.98 15.68
C SER A 46 -8.86 0.76 14.85
N ASN A 47 -10.16 0.52 14.66
CA ASN A 47 -10.63 -0.55 13.77
C ASN A 47 -10.24 -0.28 12.31
N THR A 48 -10.36 0.95 11.82
CA THR A 48 -9.89 1.35 10.49
C THR A 48 -8.38 1.16 10.33
N PHE A 49 -7.57 1.49 11.35
CA PHE A 49 -6.13 1.26 11.32
C PHE A 49 -5.77 -0.23 11.31
N THR A 50 -6.44 -1.04 12.14
CA THR A 50 -6.29 -2.50 12.10
C THR A 50 -6.67 -3.06 10.74
N PHE A 51 -7.75 -2.56 10.13
CA PHE A 51 -8.18 -2.97 8.79
C PHE A 51 -7.16 -2.57 7.72
N LEU A 52 -6.54 -1.40 7.84
CA LEU A 52 -5.47 -0.96 6.95
C LEU A 52 -4.23 -1.85 7.05
N ASN A 53 -3.78 -2.15 8.27
CA ASN A 53 -2.65 -3.05 8.50
C ASN A 53 -2.93 -4.49 8.02
N ALA A 54 -4.13 -5.01 8.32
CA ALA A 54 -4.57 -6.31 7.85
C ALA A 54 -4.70 -6.34 6.32
N GLY A 55 -5.22 -5.27 5.72
CA GLY A 55 -5.33 -5.12 4.27
C GLY A 55 -3.98 -5.10 3.58
N ILE A 56 -2.98 -4.39 4.12
CA ILE A 56 -1.60 -4.41 3.62
C ILE A 56 -1.02 -5.83 3.72
N LEU A 57 -1.18 -6.50 4.86
CA LEU A 57 -0.69 -7.87 5.06
C LEU A 57 -1.31 -8.86 4.05
N ILE A 58 -2.64 -8.83 3.92
CA ILE A 58 -3.38 -9.66 2.95
C ILE A 58 -2.93 -9.34 1.53
N SER A 59 -2.74 -8.06 1.19
CA SER A 59 -2.30 -7.64 -0.14
C SER A 59 -0.89 -8.11 -0.46
N ILE A 60 0.05 -8.04 0.49
CA ILE A 60 1.41 -8.57 0.33
C ILE A 60 1.37 -10.08 0.13
N PHE A 61 0.56 -10.79 0.92
CA PHE A 61 0.44 -12.25 0.82
C PHE A 61 -0.18 -12.67 -0.52
N LEU A 62 -1.27 -12.03 -0.93
CA LEU A 62 -1.88 -12.24 -2.24
C LEU A 62 -0.92 -11.88 -3.38
N ASN A 63 -0.14 -10.81 -3.25
CA ASN A 63 0.84 -10.43 -4.26
C ASN A 63 1.95 -11.48 -4.41
N ALA A 64 2.47 -11.99 -3.28
CA ALA A 64 3.48 -13.05 -3.25
C ALA A 64 2.94 -14.36 -3.86
N TRP A 65 1.73 -14.76 -3.48
CA TRP A 65 1.07 -15.96 -4.03
C TRP A 65 0.78 -15.81 -5.54
N LEU A 66 0.30 -14.64 -5.96
CA LEU A 66 0.01 -14.37 -7.36
C LEU A 66 1.30 -14.31 -8.21
N MET A 67 2.45 -14.01 -7.62
CA MET A 67 3.76 -14.03 -8.32
C MET A 67 4.22 -15.46 -8.62
N GLU A 68 3.75 -16.46 -7.86
CA GLU A 68 4.01 -17.88 -8.09
C GLU A 68 3.19 -18.41 -9.29
N ILE A 69 1.98 -17.89 -9.49
CA ILE A 69 1.09 -18.30 -10.60
C ILE A 69 1.32 -17.48 -11.87
N ILE A 70 1.53 -16.16 -11.74
CA ILE A 70 1.60 -15.22 -12.85
C ILE A 70 2.93 -14.45 -12.82
N PRO A 71 3.69 -14.39 -13.94
CA PRO A 71 4.94 -13.64 -13.98
C PRO A 71 4.70 -12.14 -13.75
N LEU A 72 5.61 -11.50 -13.00
CA LEU A 72 5.57 -10.08 -12.60
C LEU A 72 5.26 -9.11 -13.76
N LYS A 73 5.75 -9.41 -14.97
CA LYS A 73 5.50 -8.62 -16.19
C LYS A 73 4.01 -8.55 -16.57
N THR A 74 3.25 -9.60 -16.29
CA THR A 74 1.81 -9.65 -16.57
C THR A 74 1.01 -8.98 -15.46
N GLN A 75 1.43 -9.13 -14.20
CA GLN A 75 0.84 -8.38 -13.08
C GLN A 75 0.96 -6.87 -13.27
N LEU A 76 2.15 -6.37 -13.63
CA LEU A 76 2.36 -4.93 -13.86
C LEU A 76 1.50 -4.38 -15.00
N ARG A 77 1.34 -5.14 -16.09
CA ARG A 77 0.46 -4.75 -17.21
C ARG A 77 -1.00 -4.71 -16.78
N PHE A 78 -1.48 -5.72 -16.06
CA PHE A 78 -2.83 -5.73 -15.53
C PHE A 78 -3.08 -4.62 -14.51
N GLY A 79 -2.13 -4.40 -13.59
CA GLY A 79 -2.19 -3.32 -12.60
C GLY A 79 -2.24 -1.94 -13.27
N PHE A 80 -1.46 -1.72 -14.33
CA PHE A 80 -1.50 -0.48 -15.10
C PHE A 80 -2.86 -0.27 -15.80
N ILE A 81 -3.41 -1.31 -16.43
CA ILE A 81 -4.74 -1.25 -17.07
C ILE A 81 -5.84 -0.96 -16.04
N LEU A 82 -5.80 -1.62 -14.88
CA LEU A 82 -6.74 -1.38 -13.78
C LEU A 82 -6.62 0.03 -13.22
N MET A 83 -5.41 0.57 -13.08
CA MET A 83 -5.16 1.92 -12.59
C MET A 83 -5.71 2.97 -13.56
N VAL A 84 -5.50 2.80 -14.88
CA VAL A 84 -6.08 3.65 -15.91
C VAL A 84 -7.61 3.57 -15.92
N LEU A 85 -8.18 2.36 -15.78
CA LEU A 85 -9.63 2.16 -15.68
C LEU A 85 -10.23 2.81 -14.42
N ALA A 86 -9.51 2.80 -13.31
CA ALA A 86 -9.94 3.43 -12.06
C ALA A 86 -9.93 4.96 -12.19
N VAL A 87 -8.88 5.54 -12.77
CA VAL A 87 -8.80 6.98 -13.05
C VAL A 87 -9.90 7.40 -14.02
N GLY A 88 -10.08 6.68 -15.13
CA GLY A 88 -11.14 7.00 -16.10
C GLY A 88 -12.57 6.78 -15.58
N ARG A 89 -12.74 6.07 -14.45
CA ARG A 89 -14.04 5.96 -13.75
C ARG A 89 -14.21 6.99 -12.63
N ALA A 90 -13.14 7.62 -12.15
CA ALA A 90 -13.23 8.69 -11.16
C ALA A 90 -13.88 9.96 -11.74
N ASP A 91 -13.85 10.12 -13.06
CA ASP A 91 -14.45 11.25 -13.79
C ASP A 91 -15.94 11.02 -14.13
N VAL A 92 -16.49 9.86 -13.78
CA VAL A 92 -17.88 9.47 -14.07
C VAL A 92 -18.62 9.22 -12.76
N GLN A 93 -18.82 10.28 -11.98
CA GLN A 93 -19.92 10.37 -11.01
C GLN A 93 -20.67 11.69 -11.25
N PRO A 94 -21.98 11.66 -11.55
CA PRO A 94 -22.85 12.82 -11.33
C PRO A 94 -23.07 13.09 -9.84
#